data_AF-A0A2N5G192-F1
#
_entry.id   AF-A0A2N5G192-F1
#
_cell.length_a   1.000
_cell.length_b   1.000
_cell.length_c   1.000
_cell.angle_alpha   90.00
_cell.angle_beta   90.00
_cell.angle_gamma   90.00
#
_symmetry.space_group_name_H-M   'P 1'
#
loop_
_entity.id
_entity.type
_entity.pdbx_description
1 polymer ?
#
loop_
_entity_poly.entity_id
_entity_poly.type
_entity_poly.pdbx_seq_one_letter_code
_entity_poly.pdbx_strand_id
1 'polypeptide(L)' 'MDMINPKEVKAGDEVFVIYNNPHTPTVSNIRAAEIVQHPKDPNAYALFLNETFHVIEDDDALFTSQAAAEKAFEEHYE' A
#
# COMPACT_ATOMS: atom_id res chain seq x y z
N MET A 1 -6.96 4.81 -14.06
CA MET A 1 -6.09 4.77 -12.87
C MET A 1 -6.10 3.35 -12.40
N ASP A 2 -4.95 2.67 -12.41
CA ASP A 2 -4.81 1.29 -11.96
C ASP A 2 -4.69 1.22 -10.43
N MET A 3 -5.60 1.95 -9.77
CA MET A 3 -5.80 1.92 -8.33
C MET A 3 -6.77 0.80 -7.99
N ILE A 4 -6.46 0.10 -6.91
CA ILE A 4 -7.29 -0.96 -6.36
C ILE A 4 -8.15 -0.35 -5.27
N ASN A 5 -9.43 -0.70 -5.25
CA ASN A 5 -10.29 -0.38 -4.13
C ASN A 5 -9.84 -1.22 -2.91
N PRO A 6 -9.46 -0.59 -1.79
CA PRO A 6 -9.05 -1.31 -0.57
C PRO A 6 -10.08 -2.30 -0.04
N LYS A 7 -11.36 -2.18 -0.44
CA LYS A 7 -12.44 -3.10 -0.06
C LYS A 7 -12.52 -4.36 -0.94
N GLU A 8 -11.82 -4.37 -2.07
CA GLU A 8 -11.85 -5.47 -3.04
C GLU A 8 -10.61 -6.35 -2.98
N VAL A 9 -9.59 -5.95 -2.21
CA VAL A 9 -8.35 -6.72 -2.00
C VAL A 9 -8.59 -7.99 -1.19
N LYS A 10 -7.75 -8.99 -1.40
CA LYS A 10 -7.78 -10.26 -0.68
C LYS A 10 -6.40 -10.60 -0.14
N ALA A 11 -6.38 -11.35 0.95
CA ALA A 11 -5.13 -11.89 1.48
C ALA A 11 -4.41 -12.74 0.41
N GLY A 12 -3.12 -12.48 0.23
CA GLY A 12 -2.27 -13.08 -0.81
C GLY A 12 -2.12 -12.23 -2.08
N ASP A 13 -2.84 -11.12 -2.21
CA ASP A 13 -2.64 -10.20 -3.33
C ASP A 13 -1.34 -9.41 -3.14
N GLU A 14 -0.57 -9.26 -4.22
CA GLU A 14 0.58 -8.35 -4.27
C GLU A 14 0.12 -6.99 -4.81
N VAL A 15 0.44 -5.92 -4.09
CA VAL A 15 0.10 -4.55 -4.44
C VAL A 15 1.33 -3.65 -4.35
N PHE A 16 1.27 -2.49 -4.99
CA PHE A 16 2.27 -1.45 -4.88
C PHE A 16 1.70 -0.29 -4.08
N VAL A 17 2.50 0.29 -3.19
CA VAL A 17 2.12 1.41 -2.34
C VAL A 17 3.20 2.48 -2.32
N ILE A 18 2.80 3.73 -2.11
CA ILE A 18 3.71 4.84 -1.86
C ILE A 18 4.06 4.81 -0.37
N TYR A 19 5.25 4.32 -0.04
CA TYR A 19 5.71 4.19 1.34
C TYR A 19 6.58 5.38 1.75
N ASN A 20 6.09 6.12 2.74
CA ASN A 20 6.85 7.18 3.39
C ASN A 20 7.80 6.58 4.42
N ASN A 21 9.10 6.85 4.28
CA ASN A 21 10.07 6.34 5.25
C ASN A 21 9.81 6.98 6.63
N PRO A 22 9.47 6.21 7.67
CA PRO A 22 9.15 6.75 9.00
C PRO A 22 10.34 7.47 9.65
N HIS A 23 11.58 7.15 9.24
CA HIS A 23 12.78 7.82 9.73
C HIS A 23 13.15 9.08 8.93
N THR A 24 12.65 9.18 7.69
CA THR A 24 12.89 10.32 6.81
C THR A 24 11.61 10.64 6.02
N PRO A 25 10.65 11.36 6.61
CA PRO A 25 9.32 11.58 6.03
C PRO A 25 9.33 12.31 4.68
N THR A 26 10.41 13.03 4.37
CA THR A 26 10.63 13.69 3.09
C THR A 26 11.01 12.74 1.96
N VAL A 27 11.13 11.44 2.26
CA VAL A 27 11.55 10.41 1.31
C VAL A 27 10.45 9.36 1.21
N SER A 28 9.64 9.50 0.17
CA SER A 28 8.66 8.51 -0.26
C SER A 28 9.27 7.62 -1.33
N ASN A 29 8.99 6.31 -1.26
CA ASN A 29 9.39 5.37 -2.30
C ASN A 29 8.24 4.43 -2.58
N ILE A 30 8.20 3.91 -3.80
CA ILE A 30 7.23 2.90 -4.16
C ILE A 30 7.76 1.54 -3.74
N ARG A 31 6.91 0.77 -3.08
CA ARG A 31 7.24 -0.55 -2.55
C ARG A 31 6.14 -1.54 -2.91
N ALA A 32 6.54 -2.75 -3.24
CA ALA A 32 5.64 -3.88 -3.26
C ALA A 32 5.30 -4.26 -1.80
N ALA A 33 4.05 -4.61 -1.57
CA ALA A 33 3.52 -5.07 -0.31
C ALA A 33 2.55 -6.22 -0.56
N GLU A 34 2.47 -7.14 0.38
CA GLU A 34 1.51 -8.24 0.32
C GLU A 34 0.31 -7.93 1.21
N ILE A 35 -0.90 -8.16 0.70
CA ILE A 35 -2.11 -8.08 1.50
C ILE A 35 -2.18 -9.32 2.38
N VAL A 36 -2.25 -9.14 3.69
CA VAL A 36 -2.35 -10.23 4.67
C VAL A 36 -3.50 -9.98 5.63
N GLN A 37 -4.00 -11.04 6.25
CA GLN A 37 -4.93 -10.91 7.37
C GLN A 37 -4.23 -10.25 8.55
N HIS A 38 -4.85 -9.24 9.17
CA HIS A 38 -4.25 -8.59 10.33
C HIS A 38 -4.14 -9.59 11.52
N PRO A 39 -2.95 -9.75 12.14
CA PRO A 39 -2.69 -10.83 13.10
C PRO A 39 -3.47 -10.71 14.42
N LYS A 40 -3.98 -9.52 14.73
CA LYS A 40 -4.77 -9.24 15.94
C LYS A 40 -6.22 -8.89 15.67
N ASP A 41 -6.60 -8.72 14.40
CA ASP A 41 -7.96 -8.37 14.01
C ASP A 41 -8.37 -9.21 12.78
N PRO A 42 -9.16 -10.27 12.98
CA PRO A 42 -9.60 -11.14 11.90
C PRO A 42 -10.59 -10.47 10.94
N ASN A 43 -11.06 -9.26 11.22
CA ASN A 43 -11.95 -8.50 10.33
C ASN A 43 -11.22 -7.43 9.51
N ALA A 44 -9.92 -7.21 9.77
CA ALA A 44 -9.11 -6.20 9.09
C ALA A 44 -8.01 -6.84 8.25
N TYR A 45 -7.73 -6.23 7.09
CA TYR A 45 -6.56 -6.54 6.28
C TYR A 45 -5.41 -5.59 6.61
N ALA A 46 -4.20 -6.06 6.36
CA ALA A 46 -2.99 -5.28 6.53
C ALA A 46 -2.05 -5.49 5.34
N LEU A 47 -1.26 -4.48 5.03
CA LEU A 47 -0.10 -4.58 4.18
C LEU A 47 1.04 -5.14 5.01
N PHE A 48 1.66 -6.20 4.51
CA PHE A 48 2.92 -6.71 5.01
C PHE A 48 4.05 -6.15 4.14
N LEU A 49 4.85 -5.26 4.72
CA LEU A 49 6.05 -4.71 4.10
C LEU A 49 7.09 -4.37 5.16
N ASN A 50 8.36 -4.51 4.81
CA ASN A 50 9.50 -4.27 5.72
C ASN A 50 9.37 -4.99 7.08
N GLU A 51 8.87 -6.23 7.08
CA GLU A 51 8.63 -7.03 8.29
C GLU A 51 7.65 -6.40 9.30
N THR A 52 6.82 -5.47 8.83
CA THR A 52 5.80 -4.76 9.62
C THR A 52 4.41 -4.92 9.00
N PHE A 53 3.39 -4.85 9.84
CA PHE A 53 1.98 -4.88 9.44
C PHE A 53 1.40 -3.48 9.51
N HIS A 54 0.91 -2.98 8.38
CA HIS A 54 0.22 -1.71 8.27
C HIS A 54 -1.25 -1.98 7.97
N VAL A 55 -2.16 -1.60 8.87
CA VAL A 55 -3.60 -1.77 8.65
C VAL A 55 -4.02 -0.98 7.41
N ILE A 56 -4.79 -1.62 6.52
CA ILE A 56 -5.33 -0.97 5.33
C ILE A 56 -6.56 -0.17 5.72
N GLU A 57 -6.57 1.11 5.38
CA GLU A 57 -7.71 1.99 5.55
C GLU A 57 -8.45 2.23 4.22
N ASP A 58 -9.68 2.75 4.30
CA ASP A 58 -10.54 2.98 3.13
C ASP A 58 -9.94 3.99 2.12
N ASP A 59 -9.09 4.90 2.61
CA ASP A 59 -8.46 5.97 1.83
C ASP A 59 -7.04 5.62 1.37
N ASP A 60 -6.57 4.39 1.62
CA ASP A 60 -5.23 3.96 1.20
C ASP A 60 -5.12 3.81 -0.31
N ALA A 61 -4.06 4.39 -0.87
CA ALA A 61 -3.72 4.28 -2.27
C ALA A 61 -2.98 2.97 -2.55
N LEU A 62 -3.71 1.97 -3.06
CA LEU A 62 -3.18 0.68 -3.49
C LEU A 62 -3.14 0.61 -5.02
N PHE A 63 -2.06 0.08 -5.58
CA PHE A 63 -1.86 0.02 -7.04
C PHE A 63 -1.56 -1.41 -7.50
N THR A 64 -2.05 -1.77 -8.69
CA THR A 64 -1.77 -3.10 -9.28
C THR A 64 -0.37 -3.20 -9.89
N SER A 65 0.32 -2.07 -10.08
CA SER A 65 1.64 -2.04 -10.67
C SER A 65 2.47 -0.86 -10.15
N GLN A 66 3.80 -1.02 -10.17
CA GLN A 66 4.74 0.04 -9.83
C GLN A 66 4.52 1.29 -10.69
N ALA A 67 4.35 1.14 -12.01
CA ALA A 67 4.18 2.27 -12.92
C ALA A 67 2.92 3.11 -12.61
N ALA A 68 1.85 2.47 -12.14
CA ALA A 68 0.64 3.17 -11.72
C ALA A 68 0.86 3.98 -10.43
N ALA A 69 1.63 3.42 -9.48
CA ALA A 69 2.04 4.12 -8.27
C ALA A 69 3.01 5.27 -8.58
N GLU A 70 3.92 5.10 -9.54
CA GLU A 70 4.87 6.14 -10.00
C GLU A 70 4.12 7.33 -10.57
N LYS A 71 3.20 7.06 -11.49
CA LYS A 71 2.36 8.09 -12.07
C LYS A 71 1.56 8.87 -11.02
N ALA A 72 0.95 8.16 -10.06
CA ALA A 72 0.20 8.80 -8.98
C ALA A 72 1.12 9.63 -8.06
N PHE A 73 2.34 9.15 -7.81
CA PHE A 73 3.33 9.89 -7.03
C PHE A 73 3.75 11.19 -7.74
N GLU A 74 4.04 11.13 -9.04
CA GLU A 74 4.35 12.31 -9.85
C GLU A 74 3.18 13.31 -9.85
N GLU A 75 1.94 12.84 -10.07
CA GLU A 75 0.73 13.68 -10.06
C GLU A 75 0.45 14.37 -8.70
N HIS A 76 0.90 13.80 -7.59
CA HIS A 76 0.67 14.34 -6.24
C HIS A 76 1.79 15.26 -5.72
N TYR A 77 3.02 15.12 -6.24
CA TYR A 77 4.19 15.82 -5.71
C TYR A 77 4.81 16.84 -6.70
N GLU A 78 4.30 16.95 -7.95
CA GLU A 78 4.62 18.05 -8.88
C GLU A 78 3.66 19.25 -8.80
#